data_AF-A0A2N4TXQ3-F1
#
_entry.id   AF-A0A2N4TXQ3-F1
#
_cell.length_a   1.000
_cell.length_b   1.000
_cell.length_c   1.000
_cell.angle_alpha   90.00
_cell.angle_beta   90.00
_cell.angle_gamma   90.00
#
_symmetry.space_group_name_H-M   'P 1'
#
loop_
_entity.id
_entity.type
_entity.pdbx_description
1 polymer ?
#
loop_
_entity_poly.entity_id
_entity_poly.type
_entity_poly.pdbx_seq_one_letter_code
_entity_poly.pdbx_strand_id
1 'polypeptide(L)'
;MYSTDVLECYQGNLGLVHKVARNCHRRLQAIGAAMEFEDVVGEVRQSLIVAHASFDPKQGFEFCTYFGRAAYNHMNRIAERVELERVENATYSIEEINAGRGENATPVEETISSDAMTPDEVLEAKQRQARALRMTERLSPVAQLIVEWLVNPPPELLAEITRHRAHAEVARNMGLARRSHAGLTMDFVSKMIGAATGLPAKTILNARREVQDVIDSL
;
A
#
# COMPACT_ATOMS: atom_id res chain seq x y z
N MET A 1 0.23 27.69 14.13
CA MET A 1 0.84 28.98 14.52
C MET A 1 2.34 28.81 14.36
N TYR A 2 2.96 29.39 13.34
CA TYR A 2 4.42 29.31 13.20
C TYR A 2 5.06 30.16 14.29
N SER A 3 6.09 29.64 14.96
CA SER A 3 6.89 30.43 15.90
C SER A 3 7.52 31.61 15.13
N THR A 4 7.42 32.83 15.67
CA THR A 4 7.96 34.06 15.08
C THR A 4 9.43 33.91 14.67
N ASP A 5 10.19 33.16 15.45
CA ASP A 5 11.60 32.80 15.23
C ASP A 5 11.85 32.10 13.87
N VAL A 6 10.95 31.20 13.45
CA VAL A 6 11.09 30.45 12.19
C VAL A 6 10.87 31.35 10.98
N LEU A 7 9.96 32.31 11.10
CA LEU A 7 9.67 33.26 10.03
C LEU A 7 10.83 34.24 9.82
N GLU A 8 11.41 34.75 10.91
CA GLU A 8 12.59 35.63 10.90
C GLU A 8 13.82 34.91 10.34
N CYS A 9 14.06 33.66 10.76
CA CYS A 9 15.12 32.82 10.22
C CYS A 9 15.00 32.66 8.70
N TYR A 10 13.80 32.39 8.20
CA TYR A 10 13.55 32.24 6.77
C TYR A 10 13.77 33.55 6.01
N GLN A 11 13.23 34.66 6.49
CA GLN A 11 13.37 35.97 5.83
C GLN A 11 14.84 36.41 5.77
N GLY A 12 15.62 36.17 6.82
CA GLY A 12 17.05 36.47 6.86
C GLY A 12 17.90 35.62 5.90
N ASN A 13 17.41 34.44 5.51
CA ASN A 13 18.15 33.49 4.67
C ASN A 13 17.52 33.25 3.28
N LEU A 14 16.52 34.05 2.89
CA LEU A 14 15.75 33.86 1.65
C LEU A 14 16.66 33.78 0.40
N GLY A 15 17.63 34.69 0.28
CA GLY A 15 18.57 34.69 -0.83
C GLY A 15 19.43 33.42 -0.90
N LEU A 16 19.79 32.87 0.25
CA LEU A 16 20.58 31.64 0.34
C LEU A 16 19.73 30.42 -0.06
N VAL A 17 18.47 30.35 0.39
CA VAL A 17 17.50 29.32 0.00
C VAL A 17 17.34 29.27 -1.52
N HIS A 18 17.03 30.40 -2.17
CA HIS A 18 16.85 30.42 -3.63
C HIS A 18 18.13 30.07 -4.38
N LYS A 19 19.31 30.46 -3.87
CA LYS A 19 20.59 30.11 -4.49
C LYS A 19 20.84 28.60 -4.47
N VAL A 20 20.61 27.95 -3.32
CA VAL A 20 20.75 26.49 -3.18
C VAL A 20 19.68 25.76 -4.00
N ALA A 21 18.43 26.22 -3.93
CA ALA A 21 17.32 25.65 -4.68
C ALA A 21 17.58 25.68 -6.19
N ARG A 22 18.13 26.78 -6.73
CA ARG A 22 18.46 26.88 -8.16
C ARG A 22 19.47 25.83 -8.62
N ASN A 23 20.48 25.55 -7.80
CA ASN A 23 21.47 24.51 -8.12
C ASN A 23 20.85 23.11 -8.03
N CYS A 24 20.04 22.86 -7.00
CA CYS A 24 19.36 21.58 -6.82
C CYS A 24 18.35 21.31 -7.94
N HIS A 25 17.56 22.31 -8.33
CA HIS A 25 16.60 22.23 -9.42
C HIS A 25 17.28 21.90 -10.76
N ARG A 26 18.39 22.58 -11.10
CA ARG A 26 19.17 22.24 -12.32
C ARG A 26 19.64 20.78 -12.32
N ARG A 27 20.05 20.26 -11.16
CA ARG A 27 20.49 18.87 -11.04
C ARG A 27 19.32 17.89 -11.16
N LEU A 28 18.19 18.19 -10.52
CA LEU A 28 16.96 17.40 -10.64
C LEU A 28 16.45 17.36 -12.09
N GLN A 29 16.45 18.49 -12.80
CA GLN A 29 16.13 18.53 -14.22
C GLN A 29 17.10 17.72 -15.08
N ALA A 30 18.40 17.69 -14.75
CA ALA A 30 19.39 16.91 -15.49
C ALA A 30 19.17 15.39 -15.38
N ILE A 31 18.60 14.93 -14.28
CA ILE A 31 18.16 13.52 -14.10
C ILE A 31 16.70 13.30 -14.54
N GLY A 32 16.09 14.34 -15.12
CA GLY A 32 14.74 14.36 -15.64
C GLY A 32 13.65 14.35 -14.57
N ALA A 33 13.95 14.65 -13.31
CA ALA A 33 12.93 14.66 -12.26
C ALA A 33 11.86 15.74 -12.56
N ALA A 34 10.59 15.35 -12.57
CA ALA A 34 9.44 16.22 -12.76
C ALA A 34 9.11 16.98 -11.46
N MET A 35 10.02 17.85 -11.01
CA MET A 35 9.82 18.67 -9.81
C MET A 35 9.98 20.15 -10.17
N GLU A 36 8.93 20.93 -9.90
CA GLU A 36 8.93 22.35 -10.21
C GLU A 36 9.86 23.15 -9.29
N PHE A 37 10.30 24.31 -9.76
CA PHE A 37 11.24 25.15 -8.99
C PHE A 37 10.67 25.54 -7.61
N GLU A 38 9.38 25.84 -7.52
CA GLU A 38 8.72 26.20 -6.25
C GLU A 38 8.70 25.03 -5.26
N ASP A 39 8.54 23.79 -5.73
CA ASP A 39 8.62 22.60 -4.88
C ASP A 39 10.03 22.42 -4.33
N VAL A 40 11.05 22.63 -5.17
CA VAL A 40 12.46 22.59 -4.74
C VAL A 40 12.73 23.68 -3.70
N VAL A 41 12.17 24.88 -3.85
CA VAL A 41 12.28 25.95 -2.84
C VAL A 41 11.62 25.51 -1.53
N GLY A 42 10.46 24.86 -1.59
CA GLY A 42 9.77 24.29 -0.43
C GLY A 42 10.63 23.28 0.34
N GLU A 43 11.24 22.32 -0.36
CA GLU A 43 12.11 21.29 0.23
C GLU A 43 13.40 21.88 0.84
N VAL A 44 14.02 22.83 0.16
CA VAL A 44 15.19 23.55 0.68
C VAL A 44 14.83 24.40 1.89
N ARG A 45 13.63 25.00 1.91
CA ARG A 45 13.11 25.72 3.08
C ARG A 45 12.90 24.78 4.27
N GLN A 46 12.38 23.58 4.06
CA GLN A 46 12.27 22.58 5.13
C GLN A 46 13.64 22.25 5.71
N SER A 47 14.65 22.08 4.85
CA SER A 47 16.03 21.84 5.28
C SER A 47 16.60 22.99 6.12
N LEU A 48 16.21 24.24 5.83
CA LEU A 48 16.63 25.42 6.60
C LEU A 48 16.09 25.37 8.02
N ILE A 49 14.80 25.03 8.18
CA ILE A 49 14.15 24.95 9.50
C ILE A 49 14.83 23.88 10.36
N VAL A 50 15.08 22.70 9.77
CA VAL A 50 15.77 21.62 10.47
C VAL A 50 17.20 22.01 10.83
N ALA A 51 17.93 22.59 9.87
CA ALA A 51 19.32 23.01 10.10
C ALA A 51 19.43 24.10 11.16
N HIS A 52 18.50 25.06 11.19
CA HIS A 52 18.48 26.12 12.20
C HIS A 52 18.28 25.55 13.61
N ALA A 53 17.35 24.61 13.76
CA ALA A 53 17.07 23.97 15.05
C ALA A 53 18.25 23.13 15.58
N SER A 54 19.08 22.57 14.69
CA SER A 54 20.19 21.71 15.07
C SER A 54 21.58 22.36 14.98
N PHE A 55 21.65 23.65 14.61
CA PHE A 55 22.92 24.34 14.44
C PHE A 55 23.55 24.69 15.79
N ASP A 56 24.83 24.36 15.94
CA ASP A 56 25.63 24.74 17.10
C ASP A 56 26.75 25.71 16.67
N PRO A 57 26.67 27.00 17.06
CA PRO A 57 27.67 27.99 16.69
C PRO A 57 29.05 27.74 17.30
N LYS A 58 29.16 26.89 18.34
CA LYS A 58 30.44 26.58 19.00
C LYS A 58 31.36 25.70 18.16
N GLN A 59 30.83 25.07 17.11
CA GLN A 59 31.61 24.18 16.24
C GLN A 59 32.51 24.93 15.24
N GLY A 60 32.43 26.26 15.20
CA GLY A 60 33.40 27.11 14.49
C GLY A 60 33.19 27.27 12.99
N PHE A 61 32.07 26.78 12.45
CA PHE A 61 31.69 27.01 11.05
C PHE A 61 30.48 27.95 10.95
N GLU A 62 30.43 28.74 9.88
CA GLU A 62 29.30 29.62 9.60
C GLU A 62 28.04 28.81 9.26
N PHE A 63 26.87 29.35 9.66
CA PHE A 63 25.58 28.72 9.40
C PHE A 63 25.34 28.47 7.91
N CYS A 64 25.78 29.37 7.02
CA CYS A 64 25.61 29.21 5.58
C CYS A 64 26.25 27.92 5.04
N THR A 65 27.41 27.54 5.59
CA THR A 65 28.15 26.33 5.23
C THR A 65 27.43 25.10 5.75
N TYR A 66 26.97 25.15 6.99
CA TYR A 66 26.21 24.07 7.62
C TYR A 66 24.89 23.80 6.88
N PHE A 67 24.11 24.86 6.67
CA PHE A 67 22.84 24.79 5.95
C PHE A 67 23.04 24.31 4.52
N GLY A 68 24.04 24.84 3.80
CA GLY A 68 24.33 24.39 2.45
C GLY A 68 24.55 22.88 2.39
N ARG A 69 25.37 22.34 3.30
CA ARG A 69 25.59 20.88 3.39
C ARG A 69 24.32 20.11 3.74
N ALA A 70 23.53 20.59 4.70
CA ALA A 70 22.28 19.95 5.10
C ALA A 70 21.27 19.90 3.94
N ALA A 71 21.09 21.02 3.24
CA ALA A 71 20.17 21.13 2.10
C ALA A 71 20.61 20.24 0.93
N TYR A 72 21.89 20.24 0.55
CA TYR A 72 22.36 19.35 -0.52
C TYR A 72 22.20 17.87 -0.14
N ASN A 73 22.48 17.49 1.10
CA ASN A 73 22.27 16.12 1.55
C ASN A 73 20.80 15.70 1.49
N HIS A 74 19.87 16.59 1.87
CA HIS A 74 18.44 16.36 1.77
C HIS A 74 18.01 16.19 0.31
N MET A 75 18.40 17.12 -0.55
CA MET A 75 18.08 17.07 -1.98
C MET A 75 18.71 15.88 -2.70
N ASN A 76 19.89 15.42 -2.27
CA ASN A 76 20.51 14.20 -2.79
C ASN A 76 19.67 12.97 -2.49
N ARG A 77 19.09 12.85 -1.29
CA ARG A 77 18.20 11.73 -0.95
C ARG A 77 16.92 11.73 -1.79
N ILE A 78 16.41 12.92 -2.13
CA ILE A 78 15.27 13.07 -3.04
C ILE A 78 15.68 12.60 -4.44
N ALA A 79 16.82 13.09 -4.95
CA ALA A 79 17.34 12.69 -6.25
C ALA A 79 17.58 11.17 -6.34
N GLU A 80 18.21 10.57 -5.33
CA GLU A 80 18.45 9.13 -5.24
C GLU A 80 17.13 8.33 -5.26
N ARG A 81 16.08 8.81 -4.59
CA ARG A 81 14.77 8.16 -4.63
C ARG A 81 14.15 8.21 -6.02
N VAL A 82 14.20 9.37 -6.68
CA VAL A 82 13.67 9.51 -8.05
C VAL A 82 14.47 8.65 -9.04
N GLU A 83 15.79 8.60 -8.91
CA GLU A 83 16.64 7.71 -9.71
C GLU A 83 16.30 6.24 -9.46
N LEU A 84 16.13 5.83 -8.19
CA LEU A 84 15.77 4.46 -7.83
C LEU A 84 14.41 4.06 -8.41
N GLU A 85 13.39 4.91 -8.27
CA GLU A 85 12.06 4.67 -8.83
C GLU A 85 12.12 4.49 -10.35
N ARG A 86 12.92 5.29 -11.05
CA ARG A 86 13.08 5.19 -12.51
C ARG A 86 13.89 3.98 -12.95
N VAL A 87 14.99 3.67 -12.26
CA VAL A 87 15.91 2.61 -12.66
C VAL A 87 15.40 1.23 -12.23
N GLU A 88 14.94 1.08 -10.99
CA GLU A 88 14.50 -0.21 -10.46
C GLU A 88 13.08 -0.55 -10.90
N ASN A 89 12.14 0.41 -10.84
CA ASN A 89 10.74 0.13 -11.15
C ASN A 89 10.39 0.38 -12.61
N ALA A 90 11.33 0.92 -13.41
CA ALA A 90 11.10 1.35 -14.79
C ALA A 90 9.83 2.21 -14.93
N THR A 91 9.46 2.95 -13.88
CA THR A 91 8.27 3.79 -13.87
C THR A 91 8.59 5.12 -14.53
N TYR A 92 7.80 5.47 -15.53
CA TYR A 92 7.82 6.76 -16.19
C TYR A 92 6.49 7.45 -15.94
N SER A 93 6.50 8.78 -15.83
CA SER A 93 5.26 9.55 -15.79
C SER A 93 4.56 9.45 -17.15
N ILE A 94 3.23 9.31 -17.12
CA ILE A 94 2.41 9.26 -18.33
C ILE A 94 2.54 10.60 -19.09
N GLU A 95 2.60 11.71 -18.36
CA GLU A 95 2.82 13.04 -18.90
C GLU A 95 4.17 13.15 -19.62
N GLU A 96 5.25 12.58 -19.08
CA GLU A 96 6.57 12.56 -19.73
C GLU A 96 6.55 11.76 -21.03
N ILE A 97 5.84 10.62 -21.06
CA ILE A 97 5.72 9.81 -22.28
C ILE A 97 4.89 10.56 -23.33
N ASN A 98 3.82 11.22 -22.91
CA ASN A 98 2.98 12.01 -23.81
C ASN A 98 3.71 13.25 -24.36
N ALA A 99 4.51 13.94 -23.55
CA ALA A 99 5.28 15.10 -23.98
C ALA A 99 6.29 14.78 -25.10
N GLY A 100 6.79 13.54 -25.15
CA GLY A 100 7.68 13.05 -26.21
C GLY A 100 6.96 12.59 -27.49
N ARG A 101 5.63 12.43 -27.44
CA ARG A 101 4.81 11.97 -28.57
C ARG A 101 4.13 13.19 -29.18
N GLY A 102 4.52 13.58 -30.39
CA GLY A 102 4.05 14.81 -31.05
C GLY A 102 2.52 14.98 -31.07
N GLU A 103 2.04 16.20 -31.28
CA GLU A 103 0.65 16.67 -31.05
C GLU A 103 -0.51 15.79 -31.58
N ASN A 104 -0.26 14.88 -32.52
CA ASN A 104 -1.28 13.98 -33.09
C ASN A 104 -1.25 12.55 -32.53
N ALA A 105 -0.43 12.28 -31.50
CA ALA A 105 -0.36 10.95 -30.89
C ALA A 105 -1.53 10.74 -29.92
N THR A 106 -2.14 9.56 -29.96
CA THR A 106 -3.08 9.11 -28.92
C THR A 106 -2.37 9.07 -27.57
N PRO A 107 -2.91 9.74 -26.53
CA PRO A 107 -2.35 9.72 -25.19
C PRO A 107 -2.19 8.30 -24.66
N VAL A 108 -1.13 8.05 -23.90
CA VAL A 108 -0.82 6.70 -23.40
C VAL A 108 -1.94 6.16 -22.52
N GLU A 109 -2.56 7.01 -21.70
CA GLU A 109 -3.69 6.68 -20.84
C GLU A 109 -4.88 6.07 -21.61
N GLU A 110 -5.10 6.46 -22.87
CA GLU A 110 -6.16 5.91 -23.72
C GLU A 110 -5.79 4.55 -24.31
N THR A 111 -4.50 4.19 -24.29
CA THR A 111 -3.99 2.89 -24.78
C THR A 111 -3.81 1.87 -23.66
N ILE A 112 -3.85 2.30 -22.39
CA ILE A 112 -3.78 1.38 -21.25
C ILE A 112 -5.13 0.67 -21.12
N SER A 113 -5.11 -0.67 -21.21
CA SER A 113 -6.31 -1.48 -21.02
C SER A 113 -6.77 -1.40 -19.57
N SER A 114 -8.08 -1.32 -19.35
CA SER A 114 -8.66 -1.31 -18.02
C SER A 114 -8.66 -2.71 -17.42
N ASP A 115 -8.32 -2.83 -16.14
CA ASP A 115 -8.51 -4.05 -15.34
C ASP A 115 -10.00 -4.30 -14.98
N ALA A 116 -10.89 -3.40 -15.39
CA ALA A 116 -12.33 -3.59 -15.20
C ALA A 116 -12.79 -4.83 -15.98
N MET A 117 -13.46 -5.74 -15.29
CA MET A 117 -14.07 -6.90 -15.92
C MET A 117 -15.02 -6.45 -17.03
N THR A 118 -14.89 -7.10 -18.19
CA THR A 118 -15.81 -6.88 -19.30
C THR A 118 -17.22 -7.31 -18.92
N PRO A 119 -18.27 -6.78 -19.58
CA PRO A 119 -19.65 -7.21 -19.35
C PRO A 119 -19.84 -8.73 -19.48
N ASP A 120 -19.12 -9.36 -20.41
CA ASP A 120 -19.14 -10.80 -20.61
C ASP A 120 -18.50 -11.56 -19.44
N GLU A 121 -17.34 -11.10 -18.93
CA GLU A 121 -16.71 -11.68 -17.74
C GLU A 121 -17.57 -11.51 -16.48
N VAL A 122 -18.25 -10.38 -16.32
CA VAL A 122 -19.19 -10.15 -15.23
C VAL A 122 -20.38 -11.12 -15.33
N LEU A 123 -20.91 -11.33 -16.53
CA LEU A 123 -22.00 -12.27 -16.78
C LEU A 123 -21.55 -13.71 -16.49
N GLU A 124 -20.36 -14.12 -16.96
CA GLU A 124 -19.79 -15.43 -16.66
C GLU A 124 -19.57 -15.64 -15.17
N ALA A 125 -19.02 -14.65 -14.46
CA ALA A 125 -18.81 -14.72 -13.02
C ALA A 125 -20.15 -14.92 -12.28
N LYS A 126 -21.19 -14.18 -12.66
CA LYS A 126 -22.55 -14.35 -12.12
C LYS A 126 -23.13 -15.72 -12.45
N GLN A 127 -22.91 -16.23 -13.66
CA GLN A 127 -23.37 -17.57 -14.05
C GLN A 127 -22.64 -18.67 -13.28
N ARG A 128 -21.32 -18.56 -13.09
CA ARG A 128 -20.53 -19.47 -12.26
C ARG A 128 -21.02 -19.45 -10.82
N GLN A 129 -21.28 -18.27 -10.27
CA GLN A 129 -21.87 -18.11 -8.93
C GLN A 129 -23.25 -18.76 -8.83
N ALA A 130 -24.14 -18.54 -9.81
CA ALA A 130 -25.47 -19.14 -9.84
C ALA A 130 -25.43 -20.68 -9.99
N ARG A 131 -24.49 -21.21 -10.76
CA ARG A 131 -24.26 -22.67 -10.87
C ARG A 131 -23.77 -23.23 -9.53
N ALA A 132 -22.81 -22.56 -8.89
CA ALA A 132 -22.31 -22.97 -7.58
C ALA A 132 -23.44 -23.00 -6.53
N LEU A 133 -24.30 -21.98 -6.49
CA LEU A 133 -25.47 -21.94 -5.60
C LEU A 133 -26.44 -23.10 -5.87
N ARG A 134 -26.75 -23.42 -7.12
CA ARG A 134 -27.60 -24.58 -7.46
C ARG A 134 -26.99 -25.92 -7.08
N MET A 135 -25.65 -26.02 -7.11
CA MET A 135 -24.95 -27.22 -6.64
C MET A 135 -24.98 -27.33 -5.12
N THR A 136 -24.99 -26.20 -4.39
CA THR A 136 -25.11 -26.21 -2.93
C THR A 136 -26.47 -26.69 -2.43
N GLU A 137 -27.55 -26.53 -3.21
CA GLU A 137 -28.88 -27.05 -2.85
C GLU A 137 -28.93 -28.59 -2.75
N ARG A 138 -27.99 -29.29 -3.40
CA ARG A 138 -27.87 -30.75 -3.35
C ARG A 138 -27.01 -31.26 -2.19
N LEU A 139 -26.33 -30.36 -1.49
CA LEU A 139 -25.46 -30.70 -0.38
C LEU A 139 -26.29 -31.08 0.86
N SER A 140 -25.70 -31.88 1.74
CA SER A 140 -26.26 -32.11 3.07
C SER A 140 -26.44 -30.77 3.83
N PRO A 141 -27.42 -30.66 4.76
CA PRO A 141 -27.68 -29.41 5.48
C PRO A 141 -26.46 -28.84 6.23
N VAL A 142 -25.56 -29.70 6.70
CA VAL A 142 -24.32 -29.29 7.37
C VAL A 142 -23.30 -28.74 6.36
N ALA A 143 -23.23 -29.32 5.17
CA ALA A 143 -22.38 -28.84 4.07
C ALA A 143 -22.88 -27.49 3.52
N GLN A 144 -24.20 -27.31 3.43
CA GLN A 144 -24.81 -26.01 3.10
C GLN A 144 -24.41 -24.93 4.11
N LEU A 145 -24.48 -25.24 5.41
CA LEU A 145 -24.09 -24.32 6.47
C LEU A 145 -22.60 -23.95 6.41
N ILE A 146 -21.72 -24.91 6.07
CA ILE A 146 -20.29 -24.64 5.85
C ILE A 146 -20.09 -23.64 4.71
N VAL A 147 -20.77 -23.84 3.57
CA VAL A 147 -20.65 -22.93 2.43
C VAL A 147 -21.24 -21.56 2.76
N GLU A 148 -22.38 -21.52 3.44
CA GLU A 148 -23.02 -20.28 3.88
C GLU A 148 -22.08 -19.45 4.77
N TRP A 149 -21.43 -20.07 5.76
CA TRP A 149 -20.50 -19.38 6.67
C TRP A 149 -19.17 -19.00 5.99
N LEU A 150 -18.81 -19.64 4.89
CA LEU A 150 -17.65 -19.23 4.08
C LEU A 150 -17.97 -18.01 3.20
N VAL A 151 -19.18 -17.91 2.67
CA VAL A 151 -19.61 -16.80 1.80
C VAL A 151 -20.06 -15.59 2.63
N ASN A 152 -20.88 -15.83 3.66
CA ASN A 152 -21.44 -14.82 4.57
C ASN A 152 -21.11 -15.20 6.01
N PRO A 153 -19.87 -14.95 6.47
CA PRO A 153 -19.45 -15.35 7.81
C PRO A 153 -20.23 -14.58 8.89
N PRO A 154 -20.76 -15.27 9.92
CA PRO A 154 -21.41 -14.60 11.02
C PRO A 154 -20.40 -13.72 11.79
N PRO A 155 -20.86 -12.61 12.41
CA PRO A 155 -19.97 -11.65 13.07
C PRO A 155 -19.15 -12.26 14.21
N GLU A 156 -19.68 -13.29 14.87
CA GLU A 156 -19.00 -14.03 15.94
C GLU A 156 -17.76 -14.79 15.43
N LEU A 157 -17.84 -15.33 14.21
CA LEU A 157 -16.73 -16.03 13.56
C LEU A 157 -15.61 -15.07 13.17
N LEU A 158 -15.97 -13.87 12.69
CA LEU A 158 -15.02 -12.80 12.41
C LEU A 158 -14.33 -12.33 13.70
N ALA A 159 -15.08 -12.20 14.80
CA ALA A 159 -14.55 -11.83 16.11
C ALA A 159 -13.59 -12.89 16.70
N GLU A 160 -13.77 -14.17 16.39
CA GLU A 160 -12.83 -15.22 16.79
C GLU A 160 -11.52 -15.15 15.97
N ILE A 161 -11.61 -14.89 14.66
CA ILE A 161 -10.42 -14.73 13.81
C ILE A 161 -9.58 -13.52 14.22
N THR A 162 -10.22 -12.39 14.55
CA THR A 162 -9.50 -11.21 15.04
C THR A 162 -8.79 -11.49 16.36
N ARG A 163 -9.41 -12.24 17.28
CA ARG A 163 -8.74 -12.71 18.52
C ARG A 163 -7.53 -13.59 18.24
N HIS A 164 -7.65 -14.54 17.31
CA HIS A 164 -6.52 -15.37 16.89
C HIS A 164 -5.37 -14.58 16.27
N ARG A 165 -5.67 -13.50 15.53
CA ARG A 165 -4.66 -12.59 14.97
C ARG A 165 -3.97 -11.79 16.05
N ALA A 166 -4.72 -11.17 16.96
CA ALA A 166 -4.18 -10.41 18.09
C ALA A 166 -3.29 -11.27 18.99
N HIS A 167 -3.72 -12.50 19.31
CA HIS A 167 -2.92 -13.44 20.10
C HIS A 167 -1.62 -13.86 19.40
N ALA A 168 -1.64 -14.01 18.07
CA ALA A 168 -0.45 -14.34 17.30
C ALA A 168 0.51 -13.16 17.15
N GLU A 169 0.00 -11.93 17.17
CA GLU A 169 0.80 -10.70 17.19
C GLU A 169 1.51 -10.54 18.54
N VAL A 170 0.79 -10.72 19.66
CA VAL A 170 1.39 -10.74 21.01
C VAL A 170 2.48 -11.81 21.11
N ALA A 171 2.22 -13.02 20.60
CA ALA A 171 3.21 -14.11 20.59
C ALA A 171 4.45 -13.77 19.75
N ARG A 172 4.28 -13.11 18.59
CA ARG A 172 5.39 -12.62 17.76
C ARG A 172 6.23 -11.58 18.48
N ASN A 173 5.60 -10.66 19.20
CA ASN A 173 6.30 -9.65 20.00
C ASN A 173 7.09 -10.27 21.17
N MET A 174 6.71 -11.47 21.62
CA MET A 174 7.44 -12.26 22.62
C MET A 174 8.51 -13.18 22.01
N GLY A 175 8.78 -13.10 20.71
CA GLY A 175 9.77 -13.94 20.01
C GLY A 175 9.31 -15.38 19.75
N LEU A 176 8.02 -15.69 19.95
CA LEU A 176 7.45 -17.01 19.72
C LEU A 176 6.84 -17.10 18.31
N ALA A 177 7.26 -18.10 17.54
CA ALA A 177 6.72 -18.38 16.21
C ALA A 177 5.35 -19.08 16.32
N ARG A 178 4.27 -18.32 16.52
CA ARG A 178 2.90 -18.83 16.52
C ARG A 178 2.22 -18.59 15.17
N ARG A 179 1.75 -19.67 14.53
CA ARG A 179 0.93 -19.57 13.31
C ARG A 179 -0.46 -19.05 13.67
N SER A 180 -0.92 -18.04 12.93
CA SER A 180 -2.31 -17.56 12.97
C SER A 180 -3.06 -18.06 11.74
N HIS A 181 -4.39 -18.16 11.84
CA HIS A 181 -5.22 -18.37 10.66
C HIS A 181 -5.20 -17.09 9.81
N ALA A 182 -4.65 -17.19 8.60
CA ALA A 182 -4.54 -16.05 7.69
C ALA A 182 -5.91 -15.56 7.21
N GLY A 183 -6.94 -16.39 7.24
CA GLY A 183 -8.31 -16.05 6.87
C GLY A 183 -9.31 -17.16 7.21
N LEU A 184 -10.54 -17.00 6.71
CA LEU A 184 -11.59 -18.02 6.78
C LEU A 184 -11.22 -19.19 5.88
N THR A 185 -10.89 -20.33 6.50
CA THR A 185 -10.65 -21.58 5.78
C THR A 185 -11.77 -22.56 6.07
N MET A 186 -12.03 -23.47 5.12
CA MET A 186 -13.01 -24.53 5.30
C MET A 186 -12.74 -25.37 6.56
N ASP A 187 -11.46 -25.59 6.89
CA ASP A 187 -11.01 -26.23 8.12
C ASP A 187 -11.46 -25.49 9.39
N PHE A 188 -11.32 -24.16 9.38
CA PHE A 188 -11.67 -23.32 10.52
C PHE A 188 -13.19 -23.27 10.72
N VAL A 189 -13.93 -23.04 9.63
CA VAL A 189 -15.40 -23.01 9.64
C VAL A 189 -15.98 -24.35 10.10
N SER A 190 -15.46 -25.46 9.58
CA SER A 190 -15.92 -26.81 9.95
C SER A 190 -15.72 -27.10 11.45
N LYS A 191 -14.59 -26.69 12.02
CA LYS A 191 -14.31 -26.84 13.46
C LYS A 191 -15.24 -25.98 14.31
N MET A 192 -15.52 -24.75 13.88
CA MET A 192 -16.40 -23.83 14.58
C MET A 192 -17.86 -24.31 14.55
N ILE A 193 -18.35 -24.78 13.39
CA ILE A 193 -19.68 -25.39 13.29
C ILE A 193 -19.77 -26.61 14.19
N GLY A 194 -18.76 -27.46 14.24
CA GLY A 194 -18.72 -28.60 15.15
C GLY A 194 -18.78 -28.23 16.62
N ALA A 195 -18.02 -27.21 17.02
CA ALA A 195 -18.00 -26.71 18.39
C ALA A 195 -19.34 -26.06 18.78
N ALA A 196 -19.98 -25.33 17.87
CA ALA A 196 -21.24 -24.63 18.13
C ALA A 196 -22.47 -25.57 18.13
N THR A 197 -22.50 -26.56 17.25
CA THR A 197 -23.66 -27.45 17.05
C THR A 197 -23.57 -28.77 17.82
N GLY A 198 -22.39 -29.14 18.32
CA GLY A 198 -22.16 -30.42 19.00
C GLY A 198 -22.26 -31.64 18.09
N LEU A 199 -22.23 -31.45 16.77
CA LEU A 199 -22.33 -32.54 15.80
C LEU A 199 -21.11 -33.48 15.84
N PRO A 200 -21.28 -34.78 15.52
CA PRO A 200 -20.17 -35.72 15.48
C PRO A 200 -19.11 -35.29 14.46
N ALA A 201 -17.83 -35.43 14.83
CA ALA A 201 -16.72 -35.09 13.94
C ALA A 201 -16.79 -35.80 12.57
N LYS A 202 -17.33 -37.03 12.54
CA LYS A 202 -17.55 -37.80 11.31
C LYS A 202 -18.55 -37.13 10.36
N THR A 203 -19.62 -36.54 10.89
CA THR A 203 -20.65 -35.84 10.10
C THR A 203 -20.07 -34.59 9.45
N ILE A 204 -19.26 -33.84 10.20
CA ILE A 204 -18.60 -32.63 9.71
C ILE A 204 -17.54 -32.97 8.65
N LEU A 205 -16.79 -34.05 8.86
CA LEU A 205 -15.80 -34.52 7.90
C LEU A 205 -16.46 -34.93 6.57
N ASN A 206 -17.60 -35.64 6.63
CA ASN A 206 -18.36 -36.02 5.46
C ASN A 206 -18.92 -34.78 4.73
N ALA A 207 -19.51 -33.84 5.46
CA ALA A 207 -20.01 -32.59 4.90
C ALA A 207 -18.91 -31.76 4.23
N ARG A 208 -17.72 -31.70 4.84
CA ARG A 208 -16.55 -31.05 4.23
C ARG A 208 -16.13 -31.74 2.94
N ARG A 209 -16.08 -33.07 2.93
CA ARG A 209 -15.72 -33.83 1.73
C ARG A 209 -16.70 -33.58 0.60
N GLU A 210 -17.99 -33.52 0.91
CA GLU A 210 -19.05 -33.19 -0.03
C GLU A 210 -18.86 -31.81 -0.68
N VAL A 211 -18.49 -30.79 0.12
CA VAL A 211 -18.15 -29.45 -0.39
C VAL A 211 -16.90 -29.49 -1.26
N GLN A 212 -15.88 -30.24 -0.86
CA GLN A 212 -14.65 -30.38 -1.65
C GLN A 212 -14.90 -31.08 -2.99
N ASP A 213 -15.70 -32.15 -3.00
CA ASP A 213 -16.05 -32.88 -4.22
C ASP A 213 -16.83 -31.99 -5.21
N VAL A 214 -17.67 -31.07 -4.71
CA VAL A 214 -18.35 -30.05 -5.54
C VAL A 214 -17.36 -29.04 -6.10
N ILE A 215 -16.42 -28.54 -5.27
CA ILE A 215 -15.39 -27.59 -5.72
C ILE A 215 -14.50 -28.21 -6.80
N ASP A 216 -14.11 -29.47 -6.63
CA ASP A 216 -13.25 -30.18 -7.58
C ASP A 216 -13.96 -30.51 -8.92
N SER A 217 -15.29 -30.38 -8.96
CA SER A 217 -16.12 -30.63 -10.15
C SER A 217 -16.50 -29.39 -10.95
N LEU A 218 -16.12 -28.19 -10.47
CA LEU A 218 -16.36 -26.88 -11.09
C LEU A 218 -15.19 -26.45 -11.99
#